data_AF-A0AA40C3H7-F1
#
_entry.id   AF-A0AA40C3H7-F1
#
_cell.length_a   1.000
_cell.length_b   1.000
_cell.length_c   1.000
_cell.angle_alpha   90.00
_cell.angle_beta   90.00
_cell.angle_gamma   90.00
#
_symmetry.space_group_name_H-M   'P 1'
#
loop_
_entity.id
_entity.type
_entity.pdbx_description
1 polymer ?
#
loop_
_entity_poly.entity_id
_entity_poly.type
_entity_poly.pdbx_seq_one_letter_code
_entity_poly.pdbx_strand_id
1 'polypeptide(L)'
;TPLHLAASKGDAQAIHLLIRSGADLEARTTSKGATPLYYASRYNHLPVVQALVSAGADVHACDSDGVQAIHGASICATANTSSVISTLLKHGADIHSRAHDGGSAIHFVLSRGTKEALSFLLKHGADTNSRRKNG
;
A
#
# COMPACT_ATOMS: atom_id res chain seq x y z
N THR A 1 16.64 3.10 -0.52
CA THR A 1 17.38 2.73 -1.75
C THR A 1 16.87 3.57 -2.93
N PRO A 2 17.53 3.59 -4.11
CA PRO A 2 17.00 4.25 -5.30
C PRO A 2 15.58 3.79 -5.66
N LEU A 3 15.26 2.51 -5.43
CA LEU A 3 13.93 1.95 -5.65
C LEU A 3 12.85 2.61 -4.77
N HIS A 4 13.18 2.97 -3.52
CA HIS A 4 12.27 3.72 -2.67
C HIS A 4 12.01 5.14 -3.20
N LEU A 5 13.06 5.81 -3.67
CA LEU A 5 12.94 7.17 -4.20
C LEU A 5 12.07 7.16 -5.45
N ALA A 6 12.35 6.28 -6.42
CA ALA A 6 11.53 6.09 -7.60
C ALA A 6 10.07 5.75 -7.24
N ALA A 7 9.87 4.86 -6.26
CA ALA A 7 8.54 4.49 -5.81
C ALA A 7 7.77 5.65 -5.18
N SER A 8 8.43 6.46 -4.36
CA SER A 8 7.81 7.65 -3.74
C SER A 8 7.47 8.74 -4.75
N LYS A 9 8.23 8.83 -5.85
CA LYS A 9 8.05 9.83 -6.91
C LYS A 9 7.09 9.39 -8.01
N GLY A 10 6.72 8.11 -8.05
CA GLY A 10 5.87 7.57 -9.11
C GLY A 10 6.61 7.37 -10.44
N ASP A 11 7.94 7.30 -10.40
CA ASP A 11 8.78 7.17 -11.60
C ASP A 11 8.80 5.72 -12.10
N ALA A 12 7.80 5.37 -12.90
CA ALA A 12 7.66 4.02 -13.46
C ALA A 12 8.85 3.62 -14.35
N GLN A 13 9.46 4.57 -15.06
CA GLN A 13 10.61 4.29 -15.92
C GLN A 13 11.83 3.89 -15.07
N ALA A 14 12.12 4.66 -14.02
CA ALA A 14 13.18 4.30 -13.08
C ALA A 14 12.90 2.97 -12.37
N ILE A 15 11.64 2.69 -11.99
CA ILE A 15 11.25 1.41 -11.39
C ILE A 15 11.57 0.24 -12.32
N HIS A 16 11.16 0.29 -13.58
CA HIS A 16 11.44 -0.79 -14.53
C HIS A 16 12.95 -1.00 -14.75
N LEU A 17 13.73 0.08 -14.83
CA LEU A 17 15.18 -0.01 -14.96
C LEU A 17 15.83 -0.64 -13.71
N LEU A 18 15.39 -0.23 -12.52
CA LEU A 18 15.92 -0.74 -11.26
C LEU A 18 15.57 -2.21 -11.04
N ILE A 19 14.34 -2.62 -11.35
CA ILE A 19 13.92 -4.03 -11.31
C ILE A 19 14.79 -4.86 -12.26
N ARG A 20 14.97 -4.42 -13.52
CA ARG A 20 15.84 -5.11 -14.49
C ARG A 20 17.30 -5.21 -14.05
N SER A 21 17.74 -4.27 -13.22
CA SER A 21 19.10 -4.24 -12.66
C SER A 21 19.24 -5.09 -11.38
N GLY A 22 18.21 -5.83 -10.98
CA GLY A 22 18.25 -6.68 -9.78
C GLY A 22 18.10 -5.91 -8.47
N ALA A 23 17.44 -4.76 -8.48
CA ALA A 23 17.12 -4.05 -7.24
C ALA A 23 16.26 -4.92 -6.31
N ASP A 24 16.63 -4.95 -5.03
CA ASP A 24 15.87 -5.63 -3.98
C ASP A 24 14.50 -4.96 -3.78
N LEU A 25 13.44 -5.69 -4.14
CA LEU A 25 12.04 -5.26 -4.00
C LEU A 25 11.61 -5.15 -2.54
N GLU A 26 12.24 -5.93 -1.65
CA GLU A 26 11.93 -6.02 -0.23
C GLU A 26 12.87 -5.17 0.62
N ALA A 27 13.67 -4.32 -0.02
CA ALA A 27 14.55 -3.40 0.67
C ALA A 27 13.76 -2.58 1.70
N ARG A 28 14.31 -2.42 2.90
CA ARG A 28 13.63 -1.78 4.03
C ARG A 28 14.26 -0.43 4.36
N THR A 29 13.43 0.59 4.64
CA THR A 29 13.94 1.86 5.19
C THR A 29 14.48 1.69 6.61
N THR A 30 15.47 2.50 6.99
CA THR A 30 16.07 2.45 8.33
C THR A 30 15.16 3.00 9.43
N SER A 31 14.21 3.85 9.09
CA SER A 31 13.34 4.50 10.09
C SER A 31 12.18 3.65 10.55
N LYS A 32 11.47 3.01 9.60
CA LYS A 32 10.26 2.22 9.87
C LYS A 32 10.30 0.84 9.24
N GLY A 33 11.28 0.55 8.38
CA GLY A 33 11.29 -0.70 7.61
C GLY A 33 10.23 -0.75 6.52
N ALA A 34 9.75 0.39 6.04
CA ALA A 34 8.80 0.42 4.92
C ALA A 34 9.47 -0.06 3.63
N THR A 35 8.70 -0.74 2.77
CA THR A 35 9.16 -1.24 1.46
C THR A 35 8.89 -0.22 0.34
N PRO A 36 9.52 -0.35 -0.84
CA PRO A 36 9.18 0.42 -2.03
C PRO A 36 7.68 0.32 -2.39
N LEU A 37 7.08 -0.87 -2.27
CA LEU A 37 5.65 -1.07 -2.53
C LEU A 37 4.79 -0.22 -1.59
N TYR A 38 5.12 -0.15 -0.30
CA TYR A 38 4.42 0.73 0.63
C TYR A 38 4.45 2.19 0.17
N TYR A 39 5.60 2.73 -0.28
CA TYR A 39 5.68 4.12 -0.74
C TYR A 39 4.88 4.37 -2.01
N ALA A 40 4.96 3.46 -2.99
CA ALA A 40 4.15 3.55 -4.20
C ALA A 40 2.65 3.54 -3.89
N SER A 41 2.22 2.65 -2.99
CA SER A 41 0.83 2.56 -2.55
C SER A 41 0.40 3.80 -1.77
N ARG A 42 1.21 4.28 -0.82
CA ARG A 42 0.94 5.46 0.01
C ARG A 42 0.72 6.74 -0.81
N TYR A 43 1.37 6.88 -1.94
CA TYR A 43 1.19 8.02 -2.85
C TYR A 43 0.29 7.71 -4.05
N ASN A 44 -0.35 6.53 -4.04
CA ASN A 44 -1.24 6.01 -5.08
C ASN A 44 -0.67 6.07 -6.51
N HIS A 45 0.62 5.78 -6.66
CA HIS A 45 1.31 5.69 -7.95
C HIS A 45 0.99 4.36 -8.63
N LEU A 46 -0.22 4.25 -9.19
CA LEU A 46 -0.74 3.01 -9.76
C LEU A 46 0.23 2.30 -10.74
N PRO A 47 0.88 2.98 -11.71
CA PRO A 47 1.83 2.31 -12.61
C PRO A 47 3.00 1.67 -11.87
N VAL A 48 3.51 2.32 -10.81
CA VAL A 48 4.59 1.78 -10.00
C VAL A 48 4.12 0.61 -9.15
N VAL A 49 2.93 0.71 -8.53
CA VAL A 49 2.34 -0.40 -7.77
C VAL A 49 2.22 -1.62 -8.66
N GLN A 50 1.65 -1.46 -9.86
CA GLN A 50 1.52 -2.54 -10.85
C GLN A 50 2.88 -3.15 -11.22
N ALA A 51 3.89 -2.33 -11.48
CA ALA A 51 5.22 -2.82 -11.81
C ALA A 51 5.85 -3.63 -10.67
N LEU A 52 5.74 -3.16 -9.42
CA LEU A 52 6.31 -3.83 -8.25
C LEU A 52 5.61 -5.16 -7.96
N VAL A 53 4.26 -5.20 -7.93
CA VAL A 53 3.53 -6.45 -7.65
C VAL A 53 3.69 -7.45 -8.80
N SER A 54 3.77 -7.00 -10.06
CA SER A 54 4.03 -7.88 -11.20
C SER A 54 5.45 -8.46 -11.18
N ALA A 55 6.39 -7.77 -10.55
CA ALA A 55 7.76 -8.25 -10.34
C ALA A 55 7.90 -9.15 -9.09
N GLY A 56 6.80 -9.39 -8.36
CA GLY A 56 6.79 -10.29 -7.21
C GLY A 56 7.08 -9.62 -5.86
N ALA A 57 6.91 -8.29 -5.74
CA ALA A 57 6.99 -7.63 -4.44
C ALA A 57 5.91 -8.17 -3.47
N ASP A 58 6.28 -8.41 -2.22
CA ASP A 58 5.40 -8.97 -1.20
C ASP A 58 4.35 -7.93 -0.75
N VAL A 59 3.08 -8.21 -1.05
CA VAL A 59 1.95 -7.37 -0.66
C VAL A 59 1.66 -7.41 0.85
N HIS A 60 2.16 -8.42 1.56
CA HIS A 60 2.00 -8.60 3.01
C HIS A 60 3.16 -8.00 3.82
N ALA A 61 4.24 -7.58 3.15
CA ALA A 61 5.35 -6.91 3.81
C ALA A 61 4.84 -5.68 4.58
N CYS A 62 5.21 -5.61 5.85
CA CYS A 62 4.80 -4.55 6.75
C CYS A 62 6.00 -3.81 7.34
N ASP A 63 5.78 -2.57 7.76
CA ASP A 63 6.74 -1.77 8.51
C ASP A 63 6.75 -2.14 10.02
N SER A 64 7.51 -1.42 10.85
CA SER A 64 7.62 -1.68 12.29
C SER A 64 6.30 -1.52 13.06
N ASP A 65 5.33 -0.82 12.47
CA ASP A 65 4.01 -0.58 13.05
C ASP A 65 2.97 -1.56 12.48
N GLY A 66 3.40 -2.56 11.71
CA GLY A 66 2.53 -3.55 11.06
C GLY A 66 1.76 -2.98 9.87
N VAL A 67 2.15 -1.80 9.37
CA VAL A 67 1.47 -1.13 8.27
C VAL A 67 1.94 -1.74 6.95
N GLN A 68 0.99 -2.17 6.12
CA GLN A 68 1.20 -2.84 4.84
C GLN A 68 0.90 -1.88 3.68
N ALA A 69 1.18 -2.32 2.45
CA ALA A 69 0.86 -1.56 1.25
C ALA A 69 -0.62 -1.15 1.16
N ILE A 70 -1.55 -2.06 1.53
CA ILE A 70 -2.99 -1.77 1.50
C ILE A 70 -3.39 -0.67 2.50
N HIS A 71 -2.80 -0.68 3.70
CA HIS A 71 -2.96 0.38 4.70
C HIS A 71 -2.44 1.72 4.16
N GLY A 72 -1.25 1.72 3.55
CA GLY A 72 -0.67 2.90 2.91
C GLY A 72 -1.58 3.46 1.82
N ALA A 73 -2.10 2.60 0.93
CA ALA A 73 -3.01 2.99 -0.15
C ALA A 73 -4.26 3.70 0.37
N SER A 74 -4.80 3.25 1.51
CA SER A 74 -6.00 3.82 2.13
C SER A 74 -5.78 5.18 2.79
N ILE A 75 -4.54 5.64 3.02
CA ILE A 75 -4.28 6.93 3.69
C ILE A 75 -4.39 8.12 2.71
N CYS A 76 -4.19 7.89 1.42
CA CYS A 76 -4.16 8.98 0.44
C CYS A 76 -5.53 9.18 -0.22
N ALA A 77 -5.86 10.44 -0.49
CA ALA A 77 -7.11 10.84 -1.11
C ALA A 77 -6.90 11.19 -2.58
N THR A 78 -6.57 10.20 -3.42
CA THR A 78 -6.45 10.42 -4.88
C THR A 78 -7.52 9.67 -5.66
N ALA A 79 -7.74 10.05 -6.91
CA ALA A 79 -8.61 9.32 -7.84
C ALA A 79 -8.14 7.87 -8.08
N ASN A 80 -6.87 7.57 -7.83
CA ASN A 80 -6.29 6.23 -8.05
C ASN A 80 -6.43 5.29 -6.85
N THR A 81 -6.92 5.77 -5.70
CA THR A 81 -6.97 4.99 -4.44
C THR A 81 -7.63 3.63 -4.64
N SER A 82 -8.83 3.61 -5.22
CA SER A 82 -9.60 2.38 -5.47
C SER A 82 -8.88 1.43 -6.43
N SER A 83 -8.21 1.96 -7.46
CA SER A 83 -7.44 1.16 -8.41
C SER A 83 -6.22 0.52 -7.76
N VAL A 84 -5.51 1.25 -6.89
CA VAL A 84 -4.36 0.72 -6.14
C VAL A 84 -4.80 -0.36 -5.17
N ILE A 85 -5.87 -0.13 -4.39
CA ILE A 85 -6.43 -1.15 -3.50
C ILE A 85 -6.86 -2.37 -4.31
N SER A 86 -7.56 -2.19 -5.42
CA SER A 86 -7.95 -3.29 -6.32
C SER A 86 -6.76 -4.10 -6.82
N THR A 87 -5.68 -3.43 -7.23
CA THR A 87 -4.44 -4.10 -7.67
C THR A 87 -3.82 -4.92 -6.54
N LEU A 88 -3.74 -4.38 -5.33
CA LEU A 88 -3.19 -5.10 -4.17
C LEU A 88 -4.04 -6.33 -3.81
N LEU A 89 -5.38 -6.20 -3.78
CA LEU A 89 -6.29 -7.32 -3.51
C LEU A 89 -6.15 -8.43 -4.56
N LYS A 90 -6.01 -8.07 -5.85
CA LYS A 90 -5.78 -9.03 -6.94
C LYS A 90 -4.47 -9.83 -6.77
N HIS A 91 -3.48 -9.26 -6.08
CA HIS A 91 -2.20 -9.91 -5.80
C HIS A 91 -2.15 -10.52 -4.38
N GLY A 92 -3.30 -10.68 -3.74
CA GLY A 92 -3.42 -11.44 -2.49
C GLY A 92 -3.44 -10.59 -1.21
N ALA A 93 -3.37 -9.26 -1.28
CA ALA A 93 -3.50 -8.43 -0.08
C ALA A 93 -4.85 -8.70 0.61
N ASP A 94 -4.82 -8.75 1.95
CA ASP A 94 -6.02 -8.98 2.75
C ASP A 94 -6.66 -7.63 3.14
N ILE A 95 -7.92 -7.44 2.76
CA ILE A 95 -8.73 -6.25 3.13
C ILE A 95 -8.95 -6.15 4.65
N HIS A 96 -8.86 -7.27 5.36
CA HIS A 96 -9.00 -7.38 6.81
C HIS A 96 -7.67 -7.37 7.57
N SER A 97 -6.54 -7.23 6.87
CA SER A 97 -5.22 -7.10 7.50
C SER A 97 -5.22 -5.97 8.54
N ARG A 98 -4.41 -6.14 9.59
CA ARG A 98 -4.40 -5.26 10.76
C ARG A 98 -2.99 -4.82 11.08
N ALA A 99 -2.78 -3.52 11.17
CA ALA A 99 -1.58 -2.94 11.76
C ALA A 99 -1.49 -3.25 13.26
N HIS A 100 -0.34 -2.99 13.88
CA HIS A 100 -0.10 -3.31 15.30
C HIS A 100 -1.07 -2.59 16.25
N ASP A 101 -1.58 -1.42 15.85
CA ASP A 101 -2.60 -0.65 16.56
C ASP A 101 -4.03 -1.19 16.36
N GLY A 102 -4.21 -2.24 15.56
CA GLY A 102 -5.52 -2.81 15.18
C GLY A 102 -6.21 -2.06 14.03
N GLY A 103 -5.56 -1.09 13.40
CA GLY A 103 -6.10 -0.41 12.23
C GLY A 103 -6.10 -1.32 11.02
N SER A 104 -7.24 -1.40 10.33
CA SER A 104 -7.39 -2.01 9.00
C SER A 104 -7.58 -0.93 7.93
N ALA A 105 -7.63 -1.30 6.65
CA ALA A 105 -7.79 -0.38 5.52
C ALA A 105 -8.91 0.66 5.73
N ILE A 106 -10.06 0.27 6.28
CA ILE A 106 -11.18 1.19 6.54
C ILE A 106 -10.85 2.24 7.61
N HIS A 107 -10.08 1.89 8.65
CA HIS A 107 -9.64 2.85 9.66
C HIS A 107 -8.73 3.92 9.05
N PHE A 108 -7.82 3.50 8.16
CA PHE A 108 -6.92 4.44 7.47
C PHE A 108 -7.69 5.33 6.48
N VAL A 109 -8.65 4.78 5.73
CA VAL A 109 -9.47 5.58 4.78
C VAL A 109 -10.33 6.62 5.49
N LEU A 110 -10.86 6.31 6.68
CA LEU A 110 -11.67 7.25 7.45
C LEU A 110 -10.85 8.42 7.99
N SER A 111 -9.55 8.23 8.19
CA SER A 111 -8.68 9.31 8.70
C SER A 111 -8.39 10.38 7.64
N ARG A 112 -8.20 9.99 6.37
CA ARG A 112 -7.62 10.86 5.34
C ARG A 112 -8.00 10.52 3.88
N GLY A 113 -8.79 9.47 3.64
CA GLY A 113 -9.15 8.98 2.31
C GLY A 113 -10.40 9.64 1.72
N THR A 114 -10.83 9.17 0.54
CA THR A 114 -12.02 9.70 -0.15
C THR A 114 -13.28 8.88 0.13
N LYS A 115 -14.46 9.47 -0.12
CA LYS A 115 -15.74 8.75 -0.06
C LYS A 115 -15.81 7.58 -1.04
N GLU A 116 -15.16 7.72 -2.20
CA GLU A 116 -15.07 6.69 -3.23
C GLU A 116 -14.22 5.53 -2.75
N ALA A 117 -13.09 5.80 -2.10
CA ALA A 117 -12.22 4.76 -1.51
C ALA A 117 -12.93 4.03 -0.35
N LEU A 118 -13.64 4.77 0.51
CA LEU A 118 -14.49 4.18 1.54
C LEU A 118 -15.57 3.30 0.93
N SER A 119 -16.31 3.81 -0.05
CA SER A 119 -17.37 3.06 -0.75
C SER A 119 -16.80 1.81 -1.42
N PHE A 120 -15.60 1.90 -1.99
CA PHE A 120 -14.91 0.77 -2.59
C PHE A 120 -14.59 -0.30 -1.53
N LEU A 121 -14.00 0.08 -0.39
CA LEU A 121 -13.69 -0.86 0.69
C LEU A 121 -14.95 -1.54 1.25
N LEU A 122 -16.02 -0.79 1.47
CA LEU A 122 -17.31 -1.33 1.91
C LEU A 122 -17.88 -2.34 0.90
N LYS A 123 -17.83 -2.01 -0.39
CA LYS A 123 -18.27 -2.91 -1.47
C LYS A 123 -17.46 -4.21 -1.53
N HIS A 124 -16.20 -4.17 -1.07
CA HIS A 124 -15.31 -5.34 -1.02
C HIS A 124 -15.28 -6.02 0.36
N GLY A 125 -16.25 -5.71 1.23
CA GLY A 125 -16.47 -6.45 2.48
C GLY A 125 -15.68 -5.93 3.68
N ALA A 126 -15.10 -4.72 3.63
CA ALA A 126 -14.43 -4.15 4.80
C ALA A 126 -15.37 -4.06 6.01
N ASP A 127 -14.91 -4.56 7.16
CA ASP A 127 -15.71 -4.64 8.39
C ASP A 127 -15.85 -3.26 9.05
N THR A 128 -17.07 -2.71 9.04
CA THR A 128 -17.42 -1.42 9.65
C THR A 128 -17.45 -1.46 11.17
N ASN A 129 -17.54 -2.65 11.78
CA ASN A 129 -17.55 -2.82 13.23
C ASN A 129 -16.16 -3.12 13.79
N SER A 130 -15.15 -3.24 12.93
CA SER A 130 -13.78 -3.44 13.36
C SER A 130 -13.30 -2.25 14.20
N ARG A 131 -12.57 -2.54 15.29
CA ARG A 131 -12.07 -1.52 16.23
C ARG A 131 -10.56 -1.56 16.31
N ARG A 132 -9.92 -0.41 16.52
CA ARG A 132 -8.51 -0.35 16.91
C ARG A 132 -8.34 -0.81 18.37
N LYS A 133 -7.12 -1.13 18.76
CA LYS A 133 -6.79 -1.54 20.14
C LYS A 133 -7.09 -0.46 21.18
N ASN A 134 -7.18 0.81 20.75
CA ASN A 134 -7.41 1.96 21.60
C ASN A 134 -8.87 2.46 21.67
N GLY A 135 -9.84 1.69 21.16
CA GLY A 135 -11.28 1.94 21.34
C GLY A 135 -12.05 2.23 20.06
#